data_AF-A0A419IAC6-F1
#
_entry.id   AF-A0A419IAC6-F1
#
_cell.length_a   1.000
_cell.length_b   1.000
_cell.length_c   1.000
_cell.angle_alpha   90.00
_cell.angle_beta   90.00
_cell.angle_gamma   90.00
#
_symmetry.space_group_name_H-M   'P 1'
#
loop_
_entity.id
_entity.type
_entity.pdbx_description
1 polymer ?
#
loop_
_entity_poly.entity_id
_entity_poly.type
_entity_poly.pdbx_seq_one_letter_code
_entity_poly.pdbx_strand_id
1 'polypeptide(L)'
;MFPLDPRTIGKLAETIADLGGPYERRGSELADLLANAGWADPPEYDGSPRIPWLREQLEDRRYNRAETERLLCRVCDPIEYDGGAAVAEQFRSAVNEKLAPEDLVVTYVSGRPVIGQLTKDGNRPTFTEPADFRDRLERLFADPVTVDMLVRRLDETRICESGGAYTMAVIGIGSLVEGLLLQLLLERDEELRDKGFPDPRGKGGRKDARRVTLKELIDIAHGKDWIQLDAAKFVDTVRDFRNFVHPRKELSEQPRFDRDSVMLCWGPMHALLNDLEENLAPL
;
A
#
# COMPACT_ATOMS: atom_id res chain seq x y z
N MET A 1 -10.58 8.76 -10.49
CA MET A 1 -10.78 8.00 -11.73
C MET A 1 -9.40 7.82 -12.34
N PHE A 2 -9.06 6.66 -12.91
CA PHE A 2 -7.73 6.42 -13.50
C PHE A 2 -7.88 6.08 -15.00
N PRO A 3 -6.94 6.49 -15.88
CA PRO A 3 -5.76 7.33 -15.59
C PRO A 3 -6.14 8.77 -15.18
N LEU A 4 -5.24 9.49 -14.50
CA LEU A 4 -5.46 10.91 -14.15
C LEU A 4 -5.56 11.78 -15.41
N ASP A 5 -6.38 12.83 -15.37
CA ASP A 5 -6.47 13.80 -16.46
C ASP A 5 -5.12 14.52 -16.66
N PRO A 6 -4.66 14.76 -17.90
CA PRO A 6 -3.39 15.46 -18.15
C PRO A 6 -3.29 16.84 -17.48
N ARG A 7 -4.40 17.54 -17.27
CA ARG A 7 -4.41 18.80 -16.52
C ARG A 7 -4.18 18.59 -15.03
N THR A 8 -4.72 17.51 -14.47
CA THR A 8 -4.45 17.11 -13.09
C THR A 8 -2.97 16.77 -12.93
N ILE A 9 -2.40 16.00 -13.86
CA ILE A 9 -0.97 15.66 -13.89
C ILE A 9 -0.10 16.93 -13.92
N GLY A 10 -0.41 17.89 -14.80
CA GLY A 10 0.33 19.16 -14.88
C GLY A 10 0.31 19.94 -13.56
N LYS A 11 -0.86 20.04 -12.90
CA LYS A 11 -1.00 20.71 -11.59
C LYS A 11 -0.26 19.96 -10.48
N LEU A 12 -0.25 18.63 -10.51
CA LEU A 12 0.51 17.81 -9.57
C LEU A 12 2.01 18.01 -9.78
N ALA A 13 2.50 18.05 -11.01
CA ALA A 13 3.91 18.31 -11.30
C ALA A 13 4.37 19.68 -10.76
N GLU A 14 3.55 20.72 -10.94
CA GLU A 14 3.80 22.05 -10.34
C GLU A 14 3.86 21.98 -8.80
N THR A 15 2.91 21.28 -8.18
CA THR A 15 2.81 21.13 -6.72
C THR A 15 4.00 20.34 -6.15
N ILE A 16 4.42 19.26 -6.82
CA ILE A 16 5.50 18.37 -6.36
C ILE A 16 6.87 19.05 -6.51
N ALA A 17 7.09 19.77 -7.62
CA ALA A 17 8.32 20.51 -7.84
C ALA A 17 8.45 21.72 -6.90
N ASP A 18 7.33 22.32 -6.50
CA ASP A 18 7.23 23.45 -5.56
C ASP A 18 8.15 24.62 -5.93
N LEU A 19 8.19 24.99 -7.21
CA LEU A 19 9.07 26.03 -7.73
C LEU A 19 8.77 27.39 -7.08
N GLY A 20 9.76 27.98 -6.42
CA GLY A 20 9.62 29.22 -5.64
C GLY A 20 8.93 29.04 -4.29
N GLY A 21 8.61 27.81 -3.90
CA GLY A 21 7.99 27.44 -2.64
C GLY A 21 9.00 27.02 -1.56
N PRO A 22 8.51 26.74 -0.34
CA PRO A 22 9.35 26.41 0.81
C PRO A 22 10.07 25.05 0.71
N TYR A 23 9.62 24.15 -0.17
CA TYR A 23 10.20 22.83 -0.40
C TYR A 23 10.47 22.60 -1.88
N GLU A 24 10.94 23.65 -2.55
CA GLU A 24 11.38 23.59 -3.94
C GLU A 24 12.40 22.46 -4.15
N ARG A 25 12.05 21.47 -4.97
CA ARG A 25 12.91 20.32 -5.28
C ARG A 25 13.82 20.60 -6.45
N ARG A 26 15.11 20.29 -6.33
CA ARG A 26 16.07 20.24 -7.45
C ARG A 26 15.69 19.11 -8.40
N GLY A 27 16.16 19.17 -9.65
CA GLY A 27 15.87 18.12 -10.63
C GLY A 27 16.35 16.73 -10.18
N SER A 28 17.53 16.64 -9.57
CA SER A 28 18.03 15.40 -8.97
C SER A 28 17.13 14.89 -7.84
N GLU A 29 16.62 15.78 -6.98
CA GLU A 29 15.72 15.40 -5.88
C GLU A 29 14.36 14.91 -6.39
N LEU A 30 13.92 15.39 -7.55
CA LEU A 30 12.73 14.84 -8.22
C LEU A 30 12.98 13.43 -8.74
N ALA A 31 14.14 13.16 -9.36
CA ALA A 31 14.51 11.81 -9.77
C ALA A 31 14.62 10.87 -8.55
N ASP A 32 15.27 11.32 -7.48
CA ASP A 32 15.37 10.56 -6.23
C ASP A 32 13.99 10.28 -5.62
N LEU A 33 13.06 11.24 -5.67
CA LEU A 33 11.69 11.05 -5.20
C LEU A 33 10.95 9.95 -6.00
N LEU A 34 11.10 9.93 -7.32
CA LEU A 34 10.50 8.87 -8.16
C LEU A 34 11.09 7.50 -7.83
N ALA A 35 12.42 7.42 -7.63
CA ALA A 35 13.10 6.21 -7.21
C ALA A 35 12.64 5.74 -5.81
N ASN A 36 12.54 6.66 -4.85
CA ASN A 36 12.09 6.40 -3.49
C ASN A 36 10.59 6.04 -3.40
N ALA A 37 9.79 6.43 -4.39
CA ALA A 37 8.41 5.95 -4.58
C ALA A 37 8.35 4.55 -5.21
N GLY A 38 9.51 3.92 -5.47
CA GLY A 38 9.65 2.57 -6.01
C GLY A 38 9.26 2.44 -7.48
N TRP A 39 9.37 3.50 -8.27
CA TRP A 39 9.15 3.41 -9.71
C TRP A 39 10.10 2.40 -10.36
N ALA A 40 9.58 1.56 -11.26
CA ALA A 40 10.42 0.69 -12.06
C ALA A 40 11.20 1.54 -13.07
N ASP A 41 12.52 1.30 -13.13
CA ASP A 41 13.46 2.03 -13.99
C ASP A 41 13.28 3.57 -13.88
N PRO A 42 13.53 4.14 -12.69
CA PRO A 42 13.23 5.55 -12.44
C PRO A 42 14.09 6.43 -13.35
N PRO A 43 13.49 7.45 -13.99
CA PRO A 43 14.20 8.26 -14.99
C PRO A 43 15.27 9.14 -14.32
N GLU A 44 16.44 9.22 -14.94
CA GLU A 44 17.45 10.22 -14.56
C GLU A 44 17.02 11.63 -14.99
N TYR A 45 17.35 12.62 -14.18
CA TYR A 45 17.10 14.01 -14.53
C TYR A 45 18.04 14.49 -15.65
N ASP A 46 17.47 14.99 -16.75
CA ASP A 46 18.18 15.29 -17.99
C ASP A 46 18.64 16.76 -18.10
N GLY A 47 18.31 17.60 -17.11
CA GLY A 47 18.60 19.04 -17.13
C GLY A 47 17.50 19.91 -17.76
N SER A 48 16.44 19.31 -18.29
CA SER A 48 15.25 20.02 -18.78
C SER A 48 14.55 20.77 -17.65
N PRO A 49 13.73 21.81 -17.94
CA PRO A 49 13.00 22.51 -16.88
C PRO A 49 12.18 21.55 -16.02
N ARG A 50 12.35 21.64 -14.69
CA ARG A 50 11.82 20.67 -13.69
C ARG A 50 10.35 20.32 -13.83
N ILE A 51 9.48 21.32 -13.97
CA ILE A 51 8.02 21.10 -14.06
C ILE A 51 7.66 20.37 -15.37
N PRO A 52 8.08 20.85 -16.56
CA PRO A 52 7.91 20.10 -17.80
C PRO A 52 8.48 18.67 -17.76
N TRP A 53 9.69 18.50 -17.22
CA TRP A 53 10.31 17.18 -17.10
C TRP A 53 9.46 16.25 -16.23
N LEU A 54 9.09 16.67 -15.01
CA LEU A 54 8.29 15.83 -14.11
C LEU A 54 6.90 15.53 -14.71
N ARG A 55 6.30 16.51 -15.38
CA ARG A 55 5.02 16.31 -16.07
C ARG A 55 5.12 15.23 -17.14
N GLU A 56 6.16 15.25 -17.97
CA GLU A 56 6.42 14.22 -18.97
C GLU A 56 6.55 12.85 -18.33
N GLN A 57 7.35 12.72 -17.26
CA GLN A 57 7.52 11.46 -16.54
C GLN A 57 6.19 10.90 -15.97
N LEU A 58 5.31 11.78 -15.49
CA LEU A 58 3.98 11.40 -15.00
C LEU A 58 3.01 11.06 -16.14
N GLU A 59 3.08 11.76 -17.27
CA GLU A 59 2.24 11.49 -18.43
C GLU A 59 2.57 10.13 -19.07
N ASP A 60 3.87 9.79 -19.17
CA ASP A 60 4.35 8.51 -19.70
C ASP A 60 3.88 7.32 -18.85
N ARG A 61 3.83 7.51 -17.53
CA ARG A 61 3.38 6.49 -16.56
C ARG A 61 1.93 6.65 -16.12
N ARG A 62 1.12 7.50 -16.76
CA ARG A 62 -0.25 7.80 -16.32
C ARG A 62 -1.19 6.58 -16.26
N TYR A 63 -0.86 5.54 -17.03
CA TYR A 63 -1.60 4.27 -17.04
C TYR A 63 -1.08 3.28 -15.99
N ASN A 64 0.08 3.53 -15.39
CA ASN A 64 0.61 2.77 -14.26
C ASN A 64 0.08 3.36 -12.95
N ARG A 65 -1.11 2.90 -12.56
CA ARG A 65 -1.81 3.35 -11.36
C ARG A 65 -0.95 3.18 -10.10
N ALA A 66 -0.37 2.00 -9.88
CA ALA A 66 0.45 1.71 -8.70
C ALA A 66 1.62 2.70 -8.51
N GLU A 67 2.36 3.02 -9.57
CA GLU A 67 3.47 3.98 -9.51
C GLU A 67 3.00 5.40 -9.21
N THR A 68 1.89 5.81 -9.83
CA THR A 68 1.29 7.12 -9.57
C THR A 68 0.81 7.21 -8.12
N GLU A 69 0.15 6.16 -7.61
CA GLU A 69 -0.37 6.13 -6.25
C GLU A 69 0.76 6.14 -5.22
N ARG A 70 1.82 5.36 -5.42
CA ARG A 70 3.00 5.36 -4.54
C ARG A 70 3.70 6.72 -4.52
N LEU A 71 3.86 7.37 -5.67
CA LEU A 71 4.42 8.73 -5.71
C LEU A 71 3.58 9.73 -4.92
N LEU A 72 2.26 9.73 -5.13
CA LEU A 72 1.35 10.62 -4.41
C LEU A 72 1.38 10.36 -2.89
N CYS A 73 1.47 9.10 -2.48
CA CYS A 73 1.65 8.74 -1.07
C CYS A 73 3.00 9.22 -0.56
N ARG A 74 4.09 8.99 -1.29
CA ARG A 74 5.46 9.39 -0.92
C ARG A 74 5.56 10.90 -0.73
N VAL A 75 5.04 11.68 -1.67
CA VAL A 75 4.98 13.15 -1.57
C VAL A 75 4.20 13.61 -0.33
N CYS A 76 3.23 12.84 0.14
CA CYS A 76 2.47 13.17 1.33
C CYS A 76 3.03 12.52 2.61
N ASP A 77 4.18 11.85 2.55
CA ASP A 77 4.75 11.16 3.72
C ASP A 77 5.61 12.13 4.54
N PRO A 78 5.44 12.20 5.88
CA PRO A 78 6.30 13.00 6.76
C PRO A 78 7.80 12.74 6.63
N ILE A 79 8.21 11.55 6.15
CA ILE A 79 9.61 11.20 5.95
C ILE A 79 10.31 12.06 4.89
N GLU A 80 9.56 12.66 3.97
CA GLU A 80 10.09 13.52 2.91
C GLU A 80 10.49 14.92 3.38
N TYR A 81 10.18 15.27 4.64
CA TYR A 81 10.26 16.65 5.10
C TYR A 81 10.98 16.77 6.45
N ASP A 82 11.98 17.65 6.52
CA ASP A 82 12.65 17.98 7.80
C ASP A 82 11.67 18.55 8.84
N GLY A 83 10.62 19.24 8.40
CA GLY A 83 9.54 19.73 9.28
C GLY A 83 8.48 18.66 9.62
N GLY A 84 8.69 17.42 9.16
CA GLY A 84 7.85 16.26 9.44
C GLY A 84 6.38 16.45 9.08
N ALA A 85 5.50 15.99 9.96
CA ALA A 85 4.06 15.91 9.70
C ALA A 85 3.39 17.27 9.42
N ALA A 86 3.89 18.37 9.99
CA ALA A 86 3.29 19.69 9.79
C ALA A 86 3.46 20.18 8.33
N VAL A 87 4.54 19.79 7.68
CA VAL A 87 4.82 20.13 6.29
C VAL A 87 4.11 19.17 5.35
N ALA A 88 4.21 17.87 5.64
CA ALA A 88 3.52 16.84 4.87
C ALA A 88 2.02 17.11 4.79
N GLU A 89 1.41 17.62 5.87
CA GLU A 89 0.00 18.03 5.88
C GLU A 89 -0.31 19.18 4.91
N GLN A 90 0.57 20.17 4.81
CA GLN A 90 0.40 21.29 3.85
C GLN A 90 0.49 20.78 2.42
N PHE A 91 1.48 19.92 2.13
CA PHE A 91 1.62 19.28 0.81
C PHE A 91 0.43 18.41 0.48
N ARG A 92 -0.02 17.57 1.42
CA ARG A 92 -1.19 16.71 1.27
C ARG A 92 -2.44 17.53 0.99
N SER A 93 -2.63 18.67 1.66
CA SER A 93 -3.73 19.58 1.36
C SER A 93 -3.65 20.13 -0.06
N ALA A 94 -2.47 20.55 -0.52
CA ALA A 94 -2.27 21.07 -1.88
C ALA A 94 -2.50 19.98 -2.94
N VAL A 95 -1.96 18.77 -2.73
CA VAL A 95 -2.16 17.59 -3.58
C VAL A 95 -3.64 17.22 -3.65
N ASN A 96 -4.33 17.16 -2.51
CA ASN A 96 -5.76 16.81 -2.46
C ASN A 96 -6.64 17.82 -3.17
N GLU A 97 -6.31 19.10 -3.15
CA GLU A 97 -7.01 20.11 -3.94
C GLU A 97 -6.95 19.79 -5.45
N LYS A 98 -5.84 19.19 -5.92
CA LYS A 98 -5.69 18.81 -7.34
C LYS A 98 -6.32 17.46 -7.64
N LEU A 99 -6.38 16.55 -6.67
CA LEU A 99 -7.01 15.23 -6.80
C LEU A 99 -8.54 15.25 -6.64
N ALA A 100 -9.11 16.25 -5.95
CA ALA A 100 -10.55 16.30 -5.70
C ALA A 100 -11.43 16.23 -6.97
N PRO A 101 -11.10 16.90 -8.11
CA PRO A 101 -11.84 16.75 -9.36
C PRO A 101 -11.80 15.33 -9.97
N GLU A 102 -10.86 14.50 -9.53
CA GLU A 102 -10.73 13.09 -9.93
C GLU A 102 -11.46 12.13 -8.96
N ASP A 103 -12.18 12.66 -7.97
CA ASP A 103 -12.76 11.91 -6.84
C ASP A 103 -11.71 11.11 -6.05
N LEU A 104 -10.48 11.64 -5.94
CA LEU A 104 -9.36 11.02 -5.22
C LEU A 104 -8.90 11.87 -4.04
N VAL A 105 -8.38 11.21 -3.01
CA VAL A 105 -7.83 11.86 -1.83
C VAL A 105 -6.70 11.03 -1.23
N VAL A 106 -5.58 11.67 -0.88
CA VAL A 106 -4.57 11.12 0.01
C VAL A 106 -4.95 11.46 1.44
N THR A 107 -5.18 10.44 2.25
CA THR A 107 -5.48 10.57 3.68
C THR A 107 -4.49 9.78 4.51
N TYR A 108 -4.36 10.13 5.79
CA TYR A 108 -3.62 9.30 6.70
C TYR A 108 -4.51 8.17 7.22
N VAL A 109 -4.14 6.94 6.93
CA VAL A 109 -4.61 5.78 7.68
C VAL A 109 -3.58 5.56 8.78
N SER A 110 -3.87 6.14 9.94
CA SER A 110 -3.08 5.98 11.17
C SER A 110 -1.59 6.35 11.03
N GLY A 111 -1.30 7.39 10.25
CA GLY A 111 0.05 7.93 10.06
C GLY A 111 0.64 7.65 8.68
N ARG A 112 0.08 6.69 7.92
CA ARG A 112 0.49 6.42 6.52
C ARG A 112 -0.37 7.14 5.51
N PRO A 113 0.22 7.83 4.53
CA PRO A 113 -0.55 8.34 3.41
C PRO A 113 -1.06 7.16 2.57
N VAL A 114 -2.36 7.13 2.33
CA VAL A 114 -3.04 6.14 1.50
C VAL A 114 -4.02 6.87 0.60
N ILE A 115 -4.11 6.44 -0.65
CA ILE A 115 -5.12 6.96 -1.58
C ILE A 115 -6.46 6.27 -1.34
N GLY A 116 -7.50 7.09 -1.16
CA GLY A 116 -8.88 6.70 -1.17
C GLY A 116 -9.65 7.39 -2.28
N GLN A 117 -10.87 6.94 -2.52
CA GLN A 117 -11.85 7.66 -3.33
C GLN A 117 -12.68 8.58 -2.44
N LEU A 118 -13.11 9.73 -2.95
CA LEU A 118 -14.07 10.55 -2.24
C LEU A 118 -15.47 9.98 -2.39
N THR A 119 -16.25 9.98 -1.30
CA THR A 119 -17.71 9.77 -1.38
C THR A 119 -18.34 10.79 -2.34
N LYS A 120 -19.54 10.50 -2.87
CA LYS A 120 -20.29 11.43 -3.73
C LYS A 120 -20.50 12.83 -3.13
N ASP A 121 -20.52 12.93 -1.80
CA ASP A 121 -20.66 14.19 -1.08
C ASP A 121 -19.32 14.94 -0.89
N GLY A 122 -18.21 14.40 -1.42
CA GLY A 122 -16.86 14.99 -1.41
C GLY A 122 -16.15 15.01 -0.05
N ASN A 123 -16.78 14.50 1.02
CA ASN A 123 -16.35 14.80 2.39
C ASN A 123 -15.63 13.66 3.13
N ARG A 124 -15.66 12.42 2.62
CA ARG A 124 -15.04 11.28 3.30
C ARG A 124 -14.24 10.42 2.32
N PRO A 125 -13.05 9.95 2.71
CA PRO A 125 -12.35 8.92 1.97
C PRO A 125 -13.07 7.58 2.13
N THR A 126 -13.15 6.83 1.04
CA THR A 126 -13.52 5.43 1.01
C THR A 126 -12.36 4.62 0.45
N PHE A 127 -12.16 3.44 1.01
CA PHE A 127 -11.18 2.48 0.51
C PHE A 127 -11.90 1.24 0.02
N THR A 128 -11.51 0.82 -1.17
CA THR A 128 -11.87 -0.48 -1.74
C THR A 128 -10.61 -1.30 -1.90
N GLU A 129 -10.75 -2.54 -2.32
CA GLU A 129 -9.60 -3.30 -2.78
C GLU A 129 -8.83 -2.55 -3.88
N PRO A 130 -7.51 -2.80 -4.01
CA PRO A 130 -6.73 -2.27 -5.11
C PRO A 130 -7.31 -2.74 -6.46
N ALA A 131 -7.64 -1.81 -7.35
CA ALA A 131 -8.25 -2.15 -8.63
C ALA A 131 -7.25 -2.87 -9.58
N ASP A 132 -5.98 -2.56 -9.42
CA ASP A 132 -4.81 -3.10 -10.12
C ASP A 132 -4.11 -4.22 -9.31
N PHE A 133 -4.84 -4.88 -8.41
CA PHE A 133 -4.26 -5.88 -7.50
C PHE A 133 -3.45 -6.97 -8.23
N ARG A 134 -3.96 -7.49 -9.35
CA ARG A 134 -3.24 -8.50 -10.14
C ARG A 134 -1.91 -7.97 -10.65
N ASP A 135 -1.90 -6.82 -11.30
CA ASP A 135 -0.70 -6.21 -11.88
C ASP A 135 0.35 -5.95 -10.78
N ARG A 136 -0.08 -5.54 -9.59
CA ARG A 136 0.80 -5.36 -8.42
C ARG A 136 1.40 -6.69 -7.95
N LEU A 137 0.61 -7.76 -7.90
CA LEU A 137 1.11 -9.10 -7.56
C LEU A 137 2.11 -9.62 -8.60
N GLU A 138 1.87 -9.39 -9.89
CA GLU A 138 2.76 -9.83 -10.98
C GLU A 138 4.14 -9.13 -10.93
N ARG A 139 4.25 -7.97 -10.27
CA ARG A 139 5.54 -7.32 -9.99
C ARG A 139 6.25 -7.88 -8.76
N LEU A 140 5.48 -8.39 -7.80
CA LEU A 140 5.97 -8.90 -6.52
C LEU A 140 6.34 -10.39 -6.59
N PHE A 141 5.68 -11.17 -7.45
CA PHE A 141 5.78 -12.63 -7.54
C PHE A 141 6.15 -13.11 -8.94
N ALA A 142 7.04 -14.08 -9.01
CA ALA A 142 7.46 -14.75 -10.24
C ALA A 142 6.55 -15.95 -10.55
N ASP A 143 5.95 -16.57 -9.53
CA ASP A 143 5.07 -17.71 -9.70
C ASP A 143 3.63 -17.27 -10.04
N PRO A 144 3.15 -17.52 -11.28
CA PRO A 144 1.79 -17.15 -11.67
C PRO A 144 0.70 -17.94 -10.90
N VAL A 145 1.03 -19.13 -10.39
CA VAL A 145 0.08 -19.93 -9.60
C VAL A 145 -0.24 -19.24 -8.28
N THR A 146 0.77 -18.63 -7.65
CA THR A 146 0.62 -17.83 -6.45
C THR A 146 -0.22 -16.58 -6.71
N VAL A 147 0.04 -15.86 -7.81
CA VAL A 147 -0.78 -14.70 -8.23
C VAL A 147 -2.25 -15.10 -8.39
N ASP A 148 -2.54 -16.17 -9.13
CA ASP A 148 -3.91 -16.63 -9.37
C ASP A 148 -4.62 -17.11 -8.10
N MET A 149 -3.88 -17.68 -7.14
CA MET A 149 -4.44 -18.05 -5.84
C MET A 149 -4.84 -16.82 -5.02
N LEU A 150 -3.98 -15.80 -4.95
CA LEU A 150 -4.26 -14.56 -4.23
C LEU A 150 -5.41 -13.77 -4.88
N VAL A 151 -5.46 -13.70 -6.22
CA VAL A 151 -6.57 -13.05 -6.95
C VAL A 151 -7.89 -13.77 -6.67
N ARG A 152 -7.93 -15.11 -6.68
CA ARG A 152 -9.15 -15.85 -6.31
C ARG A 152 -9.60 -15.56 -4.88
N ARG A 153 -8.66 -15.43 -3.94
CA ARG A 153 -8.99 -15.06 -2.55
C ARG A 153 -9.56 -13.64 -2.46
N LEU A 154 -9.07 -12.72 -3.30
CA LEU A 154 -9.65 -11.38 -3.41
C LEU A 154 -11.08 -11.44 -3.93
N ASP A 155 -11.33 -12.24 -4.96
CA ASP A 155 -12.68 -12.38 -5.53
C ASP A 155 -13.67 -12.99 -4.52
N GLU A 156 -13.26 -13.98 -3.72
CA GLU A 156 -14.07 -14.49 -2.60
C GLU A 156 -14.38 -13.39 -1.57
N THR A 157 -13.39 -12.54 -1.26
CA THR A 157 -13.55 -11.42 -0.32
C THR A 157 -14.54 -10.39 -0.87
N ARG A 158 -14.46 -10.06 -2.16
CA ARG A 158 -15.41 -9.18 -2.87
C ARG A 158 -16.83 -9.72 -2.86
N ILE A 159 -17.00 -11.03 -3.07
CA ILE A 159 -18.32 -11.68 -2.98
C ILE A 159 -18.90 -11.55 -1.57
N CYS A 160 -18.07 -11.74 -0.53
CA CYS A 160 -18.50 -11.57 0.85
C CYS A 160 -18.91 -10.13 1.15
N GLU A 161 -18.12 -9.15 0.72
CA GLU A 161 -18.40 -7.73 0.93
C GLU A 161 -19.70 -7.30 0.22
N SER A 162 -19.83 -7.62 -1.06
CA SER A 162 -21.01 -7.27 -1.87
C SER A 162 -22.28 -8.00 -1.41
N GLY A 163 -22.15 -9.21 -0.89
CA GLY A 163 -23.24 -9.99 -0.30
C GLY A 163 -23.62 -9.58 1.14
N GLY A 164 -22.94 -8.61 1.75
CA GLY A 164 -23.21 -8.18 3.13
C GLY A 164 -22.66 -9.12 4.22
N ALA A 165 -21.84 -10.11 3.84
CA ALA A 165 -21.15 -11.01 4.76
C ALA A 165 -19.86 -10.35 5.29
N TYR A 166 -20.00 -9.21 5.98
CA TYR A 166 -18.88 -8.35 6.37
C TYR A 166 -17.86 -9.03 7.28
N THR A 167 -18.31 -9.88 8.21
CA THR A 167 -17.39 -10.72 9.03
C THR A 167 -16.50 -11.60 8.13
N MET A 168 -17.05 -12.20 7.09
CA MET A 168 -16.26 -13.03 6.17
C MET A 168 -15.36 -12.19 5.27
N ALA A 169 -15.79 -10.99 4.89
CA ALA A 169 -14.96 -10.07 4.12
C ALA A 169 -13.72 -9.63 4.92
N VAL A 170 -13.85 -9.21 6.19
CA VAL A 170 -12.67 -8.85 7.01
C VAL A 170 -11.74 -10.05 7.26
N ILE A 171 -12.29 -11.25 7.41
CA ILE A 171 -11.49 -12.50 7.49
C ILE A 171 -10.76 -12.76 6.16
N GLY A 172 -11.42 -12.49 5.03
CA GLY A 172 -10.86 -12.58 3.69
C GLY A 172 -9.66 -11.67 3.50
N ILE A 173 -9.77 -10.39 3.90
CA ILE A 173 -8.67 -9.42 3.86
C ILE A 173 -7.48 -9.91 4.72
N GLY A 174 -7.73 -10.38 5.94
CA GLY A 174 -6.64 -10.93 6.77
C GLY A 174 -6.03 -12.22 6.21
N SER A 175 -6.79 -13.02 5.47
CA SER A 175 -6.26 -14.20 4.78
C SER A 175 -5.46 -13.83 3.53
N LEU A 176 -5.82 -12.75 2.83
CA LEU A 176 -5.04 -12.18 1.73
C LEU A 176 -3.67 -11.75 2.23
N VAL A 177 -3.62 -10.98 3.32
CA VAL A 177 -2.38 -10.57 3.97
C VAL A 177 -1.50 -11.78 4.31
N GLU A 178 -2.07 -12.81 4.96
CA GLU A 178 -1.33 -14.02 5.33
C GLU A 178 -0.74 -14.73 4.12
N GLY A 179 -1.57 -14.96 3.09
CA GLY A 179 -1.12 -15.59 1.86
C GLY A 179 -0.02 -14.79 1.18
N LEU A 180 -0.19 -13.47 1.09
CA LEU A 180 0.77 -12.57 0.46
C LEU A 180 2.12 -12.60 1.17
N LEU A 181 2.16 -12.34 2.48
CA LEU A 181 3.41 -12.32 3.23
C LEU A 181 4.09 -13.69 3.26
N LEU A 182 3.32 -14.78 3.42
CA LEU A 182 3.88 -16.12 3.45
C LEU A 182 4.59 -16.46 2.13
N GLN A 183 3.89 -16.27 1.01
CA GLN A 183 4.45 -16.62 -0.29
C GLN A 183 5.63 -15.71 -0.63
N LEU A 184 5.54 -14.41 -0.33
CA LEU A 184 6.60 -13.47 -0.66
C LEU A 184 7.87 -13.77 0.14
N LEU A 185 7.74 -14.08 1.43
CA LEU A 185 8.86 -14.50 2.26
C LEU A 185 9.49 -15.80 1.75
N LEU A 186 8.67 -16.79 1.36
CA LEU A 186 9.20 -18.03 0.79
C LEU A 186 9.85 -17.82 -0.57
N GLU A 187 9.40 -16.88 -1.39
CA GLU A 187 9.93 -16.64 -2.73
C GLU A 187 11.17 -15.72 -2.72
N ARG A 188 11.25 -14.77 -1.79
CA ARG A 188 12.35 -13.80 -1.74
C ARG A 188 13.44 -14.13 -0.70
N ASP A 189 13.19 -15.07 0.22
CA ASP A 189 14.18 -15.50 1.22
C ASP A 189 14.45 -17.01 1.12
N GLU A 190 15.62 -17.35 0.56
CA GLU A 190 16.08 -18.74 0.42
C GLU A 190 16.26 -19.45 1.77
N GLU A 191 16.68 -18.73 2.82
CA GLU A 191 16.85 -19.35 4.13
C GLU A 191 15.50 -19.76 4.74
N LEU A 192 14.48 -18.92 4.62
CA LEU A 192 13.13 -19.25 5.09
C LEU A 192 12.53 -20.40 4.29
N ARG A 193 12.79 -20.45 2.97
CA ARG A 193 12.36 -21.55 2.10
C ARG A 193 13.00 -22.88 2.48
N ASP A 194 14.32 -22.91 2.63
CA ASP A 194 15.07 -24.15 2.75
C ASP A 194 15.15 -24.64 4.20
N LYS A 195 15.29 -23.72 5.16
CA LYS A 195 15.47 -24.06 6.58
C LYS A 195 14.21 -23.84 7.42
N GLY A 196 13.21 -23.15 6.89
CA GLY A 196 11.99 -22.80 7.60
C GLY A 196 12.10 -21.52 8.44
N PHE A 197 11.00 -21.18 9.09
CA PHE A 197 10.84 -19.95 9.86
C PHE A 197 11.50 -20.07 11.24
N PRO A 198 12.01 -18.98 11.83
CA PRO A 198 12.46 -18.98 13.22
C PRO A 198 11.33 -19.43 14.18
N ASP A 199 11.65 -20.32 15.12
CA ASP A 199 10.76 -20.67 16.23
C ASP A 199 11.27 -20.01 17.52
N PRO A 200 10.67 -18.88 17.95
CA PRO A 200 11.10 -18.19 19.17
C PRO A 200 10.79 -18.97 20.46
N ARG A 201 9.94 -20.01 20.40
CA ARG A 201 9.59 -20.86 21.56
C ARG A 201 10.42 -22.13 21.63
N GLY A 202 10.94 -22.59 20.49
CA GLY A 202 11.96 -23.63 20.43
C GLY A 202 13.33 -23.04 20.76
N LYS A 203 14.18 -23.77 21.50
CA LYS A 203 15.57 -23.37 21.79
C LYS A 203 16.42 -23.30 20.51
N GLY A 204 16.25 -22.25 19.70
CA GLY A 204 16.89 -22.10 18.39
C GLY A 204 16.30 -23.00 17.29
N GLY A 205 15.03 -23.42 17.43
CA GLY A 205 14.36 -24.28 16.47
C GLY A 205 13.96 -23.54 15.18
N ARG A 206 13.79 -24.29 14.10
CA ARG A 206 13.09 -23.83 12.90
C ARG A 206 11.73 -24.49 12.83
N LYS A 207 10.75 -23.81 12.25
CA LYS A 207 9.41 -24.32 12.04
C LYS A 207 8.99 -24.25 10.58
N ASP A 208 8.19 -25.24 10.20
CA ASP A 208 7.62 -25.38 8.88
C ASP A 208 6.64 -24.23 8.55
N ALA A 209 6.54 -23.88 7.27
CA ALA A 209 5.60 -22.87 6.75
C ALA A 209 4.14 -23.10 7.20
N ARG A 210 3.71 -24.35 7.40
CA ARG A 210 2.36 -24.68 7.89
C ARG A 210 2.11 -24.28 9.35
N ARG A 211 3.16 -23.92 10.09
CA ARG A 211 3.10 -23.58 11.52
C ARG A 211 3.52 -22.13 11.80
N VAL A 212 3.85 -21.36 10.77
CA VAL A 212 4.09 -19.92 10.92
C VAL A 212 2.75 -19.21 11.08
N THR A 213 2.69 -18.28 12.04
CA THR A 213 1.50 -17.47 12.24
C THR A 213 1.64 -16.16 11.48
N LEU A 214 0.52 -15.53 11.11
CA LEU A 214 0.54 -14.22 10.47
C LEU A 214 1.28 -13.16 11.33
N LYS A 215 1.22 -13.23 12.66
CA LYS A 215 2.02 -12.32 13.51
C LYS A 215 3.52 -12.44 13.23
N GLU A 216 4.02 -13.65 13.09
CA GLU A 216 5.45 -13.86 12.85
C GLU A 216 5.83 -13.50 11.41
N LEU A 217 4.93 -13.69 10.44
CA LEU A 217 5.15 -13.20 9.07
C LEU A 217 5.29 -11.67 9.05
N ILE A 218 4.41 -10.95 9.77
CA ILE A 218 4.49 -9.49 9.93
C ILE A 218 5.80 -9.10 10.62
N ASP A 219 6.13 -9.74 11.74
CA ASP A 219 7.36 -9.45 12.51
C ASP A 219 8.63 -9.68 11.66
N ILE A 220 8.65 -10.73 10.83
CA ILE A 220 9.78 -11.05 9.94
C ILE A 220 9.87 -10.04 8.80
N ALA A 221 8.76 -9.71 8.14
CA ALA A 221 8.77 -8.72 7.06
C ALA A 221 9.23 -7.34 7.57
N HIS A 222 8.74 -6.93 8.75
CA HIS A 222 9.18 -5.69 9.40
C HIS A 222 10.66 -5.77 9.82
N GLY A 223 11.11 -6.88 10.40
CA GLY A 223 12.51 -7.08 10.78
C GLY A 223 13.49 -7.17 9.60
N LYS A 224 12.98 -7.26 8.38
CA LYS A 224 13.74 -7.19 7.12
C LYS A 224 13.64 -5.83 6.43
N ASP A 225 12.98 -4.86 7.06
CA ASP A 225 12.69 -3.53 6.50
C ASP A 225 11.86 -3.58 5.20
N TRP A 226 11.10 -4.66 4.97
CA TRP A 226 10.20 -4.76 3.81
C TRP A 226 8.89 -4.01 4.02
N ILE A 227 8.50 -3.87 5.28
CA ILE A 227 7.32 -3.11 5.71
C ILE A 227 7.69 -2.24 6.90
N GLN A 228 7.12 -1.04 6.97
CA GLN A 228 7.41 -0.09 8.02
C GLN A 228 6.57 -0.38 9.28
N LEU A 229 6.95 0.22 10.41
CA LEU A 229 6.39 -0.09 11.74
C LEU A 229 4.87 0.08 11.83
N ASP A 230 4.34 1.10 11.17
CA ASP A 230 2.91 1.41 11.15
C ASP A 230 2.13 0.46 10.24
N ALA A 231 2.62 0.14 9.03
CA ALA A 231 2.06 -0.92 8.20
C ALA A 231 2.01 -2.25 8.97
N ALA A 232 3.09 -2.61 9.68
CA ALA A 232 3.11 -3.78 10.55
C ALA A 232 2.01 -3.74 11.64
N LYS A 233 1.79 -2.59 12.29
CA LYS A 233 0.73 -2.42 13.30
C LYS A 233 -0.68 -2.51 12.70
N PHE A 234 -0.91 -1.98 11.50
CA PHE A 234 -2.24 -2.05 10.86
C PHE A 234 -2.58 -3.44 10.41
N VAL A 235 -1.61 -4.09 9.78
CA VAL A 235 -1.76 -5.46 9.33
C VAL A 235 -1.93 -6.40 10.53
N ASP A 236 -1.35 -6.08 11.70
CA ASP A 236 -1.62 -6.81 12.96
C ASP A 236 -3.08 -6.65 13.46
N THR A 237 -3.69 -5.48 13.22
CA THR A 237 -5.12 -5.26 13.50
C THR A 237 -5.99 -6.08 12.56
N VAL A 238 -5.67 -6.11 11.26
CA VAL A 238 -6.36 -6.96 10.28
C VAL A 238 -6.20 -8.45 10.61
N ARG A 239 -5.01 -8.86 11.06
CA ARG A 239 -4.77 -10.21 11.61
C ARG A 239 -5.71 -10.51 12.77
N ASP A 240 -5.93 -9.57 13.69
CA ASP A 240 -6.87 -9.77 14.78
C ASP A 240 -8.31 -9.94 14.32
N PHE A 241 -8.72 -9.22 13.28
CA PHE A 241 -10.04 -9.39 12.69
C PHE A 241 -10.20 -10.74 11.98
N ARG A 242 -9.14 -11.25 11.35
CA ARG A 242 -9.15 -12.62 10.79
C ARG A 242 -9.49 -13.68 11.84
N ASN A 243 -9.10 -13.48 13.10
CA ASN A 243 -9.37 -14.44 14.17
C ASN A 243 -10.87 -14.55 14.53
N PHE A 244 -11.75 -13.69 13.99
CA PHE A 244 -13.20 -13.86 14.08
C PHE A 244 -13.74 -15.04 13.26
N VAL A 245 -12.89 -15.74 12.49
CA VAL A 245 -13.22 -17.06 11.95
C VAL A 245 -13.58 -18.06 13.06
N HIS A 246 -13.15 -17.81 14.30
CA HIS A 246 -13.53 -18.59 15.46
C HIS A 246 -14.81 -18.02 16.11
N PRO A 247 -15.96 -18.73 16.08
CA PRO A 247 -17.22 -18.22 16.63
C PRO A 247 -17.17 -17.87 18.12
N ARG A 248 -16.27 -18.49 18.89
CA ARG A 248 -16.07 -18.13 20.30
C ARG A 248 -15.60 -16.69 20.48
N LYS A 249 -14.72 -16.20 19.59
CA LYS A 249 -14.23 -14.82 19.61
C LYS A 249 -15.36 -13.85 19.24
N GLU A 250 -16.16 -14.21 18.24
CA GLU A 250 -17.32 -13.42 17.83
C GLU A 250 -18.37 -13.31 18.94
N LEU A 251 -18.66 -14.42 19.65
CA LEU A 251 -19.57 -14.41 20.80
C LEU A 251 -19.05 -13.55 21.96
N SER A 252 -17.73 -13.54 22.22
CA SER A 252 -17.14 -12.79 23.33
C SER A 252 -17.05 -11.29 23.06
N GLU A 253 -16.69 -10.90 21.85
CA GLU A 253 -16.40 -9.49 21.51
C GLU A 253 -17.54 -8.80 20.76
N GLN A 254 -18.41 -9.55 20.08
CA GLN A 254 -19.56 -9.05 19.33
C GLN A 254 -19.21 -7.85 18.44
N PRO A 255 -18.24 -7.98 17.51
CA PRO A 255 -17.66 -6.86 16.79
C PRO A 255 -18.66 -6.12 15.89
N ARG A 256 -19.73 -6.80 15.45
CA ARG A 256 -20.77 -6.25 14.56
C ARG A 256 -20.20 -5.56 13.32
N PHE A 257 -19.31 -6.27 12.61
CA PHE A 257 -18.71 -5.76 11.38
C PHE A 257 -19.77 -5.36 10.35
N ASP A 258 -19.52 -4.23 9.73
CA ASP A 258 -20.35 -3.62 8.70
C ASP A 258 -19.50 -3.24 7.47
N ARG A 259 -20.11 -2.55 6.50
CA ARG A 259 -19.41 -2.06 5.31
C ARG A 259 -18.22 -1.18 5.67
N ASP A 260 -18.38 -0.29 6.65
CA ASP A 260 -17.33 0.64 7.07
C ASP A 260 -16.15 -0.11 7.69
N SER A 261 -16.41 -1.19 8.41
CA SER A 261 -15.38 -2.09 8.95
C SER A 261 -14.53 -2.72 7.85
N VAL A 262 -15.15 -3.21 6.77
CA VAL A 262 -14.44 -3.78 5.61
C VAL A 262 -13.63 -2.71 4.90
N MET A 263 -14.25 -1.55 4.65
CA MET A 263 -13.61 -0.38 4.04
C MET A 263 -12.33 0.00 4.81
N LEU A 264 -12.37 0.06 6.14
CA LEU A 264 -11.20 0.38 6.95
C LEU A 264 -10.09 -0.68 6.87
N CYS A 265 -10.42 -1.94 6.58
CA CYS A 265 -9.43 -3.02 6.41
C CYS A 265 -8.68 -2.95 5.07
N TRP A 266 -9.23 -2.27 4.07
CA TRP A 266 -8.55 -2.08 2.78
C TRP A 266 -7.37 -1.08 2.88
N GLY A 267 -7.45 -0.06 3.73
CA GLY A 267 -6.35 0.89 3.96
C GLY A 267 -5.02 0.21 4.35
N PRO A 268 -5.01 -0.66 5.38
CA PRO A 268 -3.85 -1.49 5.74
C PRO A 268 -3.30 -2.34 4.59
N MET A 269 -4.16 -2.87 3.72
CA MET A 269 -3.75 -3.65 2.55
C MET A 269 -3.01 -2.78 1.52
N HIS A 270 -3.51 -1.56 1.27
CA HIS A 270 -2.82 -0.60 0.39
C HIS A 270 -1.46 -0.20 0.94
N ALA A 271 -1.38 0.14 2.23
CA ALA A 271 -0.12 0.49 2.87
C ALA A 271 0.88 -0.67 2.81
N LEU A 272 0.44 -1.91 3.08
CA LEU A 272 1.27 -3.10 2.98
C LEU A 272 1.86 -3.29 1.57
N LEU A 273 1.02 -3.21 0.53
CA LEU A 273 1.50 -3.38 -0.85
C LEU A 273 2.45 -2.25 -1.27
N ASN A 274 2.17 -1.00 -0.87
CA ASN A 274 3.04 0.14 -1.17
C ASN A 274 4.43 -0.08 -0.58
N ASP A 275 4.51 -0.40 0.72
CA ASP A 275 5.78 -0.67 1.38
C ASP A 275 6.55 -1.82 0.69
N LEU A 276 5.87 -2.91 0.34
CA LEU A 276 6.52 -4.04 -0.32
C LEU A 276 7.05 -3.67 -1.71
N GLU A 277 6.30 -2.92 -2.51
CA GLU A 277 6.74 -2.48 -3.84
C GLU A 277 7.82 -1.38 -3.77
N GLU A 278 7.86 -0.59 -2.70
CA GLU A 278 8.92 0.41 -2.45
C GLU A 278 10.24 -0.23 -2.00
N ASN A 279 10.17 -1.25 -1.13
CA ASN A 279 11.35 -1.80 -0.47
C ASN A 279 11.88 -3.10 -1.11
N LEU A 280 11.14 -3.71 -2.04
CA LEU A 280 11.59 -4.88 -2.79
C LEU A 280 11.90 -4.53 -4.24
N ALA A 281 13.01 -5.07 -4.74
CA ALA A 281 13.31 -4.99 -6.16
C ALA A 281 12.22 -5.72 -6.98
N PRO A 282 11.74 -5.10 -8.08
CA PRO A 282 10.87 -5.80 -9.04
C PRO A 282 11.59 -7.02 -9.61
N LEU A 283 10.81 -8.02 -10.02
CA LEU A 283 11.31 -9.27 -10.62
C LEU A 283 11.72 -9.10 -12.08
#